data_AF-A0A2U1ZRF2-F1
#
_entry.id   AF-A0A2U1ZRF2-F1
#
_cell.length_a   1.000
_cell.length_b   1.000
_cell.length_c   1.000
_cell.angle_alpha   90.00
_cell.angle_beta   90.00
_cell.angle_gamma   90.00
#
_symmetry.space_group_name_H-M   'P 1'
#
loop_
_entity.id
_entity.type
_entity.pdbx_description
1 polymer ?
#
loop_
_entity_poly.entity_id
_entity_poly.type
_entity_poly.pdbx_seq_one_letter_code
_entity_poly.pdbx_strand_id
1 'polypeptide(L)'
;MLRVYLDQFSWIGLARAAHGRTGGERYRDALEMCRAARVHEMASFPLDLYRYWETAKNHNEGSRNRLVETMIELSDFDTITTPKQPLYYEIDMALRARFGRPTDVTAPRVFGRGIAHLTAGGVHNSMRPTNKWATSGDKSSDLRTPVDRQLEELLLRAGPSTHEHAGLPLDLVNWGDLFVQHEVSVAEEIARRKVPRAELLPAVVHSDFNDIAPALRDRVTAAGISATEVKETLGGVGLLQLVQSLPTRRVTNALRVSKHLHPPQHQKWKSNDFIDVMQLPVPTVYCDLVFTEQQWVRALTRDKDDKLDERFDTKLIFKPEQLVEALVTASP
;
A
#
# COMPACT_ATOMS: atom_id res chain seq x y z
N MET A 1 12.16 -9.72 -13.48
CA MET A 1 11.82 -8.29 -13.47
C MET A 1 11.57 -7.87 -12.03
N LEU A 2 12.32 -6.89 -11.55
CA LEU A 2 12.26 -6.32 -10.21
C LEU A 2 10.98 -5.50 -10.02
N ARG A 3 10.31 -5.66 -8.88
CA ARG A 3 9.16 -4.85 -8.44
C ARG A 3 9.67 -3.74 -7.53
N VAL A 4 9.65 -2.51 -8.04
CA VAL A 4 10.20 -1.34 -7.33
C VAL A 4 9.07 -0.40 -6.97
N TYR A 5 8.72 -0.35 -5.68
CA TYR A 5 7.75 0.61 -5.19
C TYR A 5 8.39 1.96 -4.89
N LEU A 6 7.77 3.01 -5.39
CA LEU A 6 8.18 4.39 -5.19
C LEU A 6 7.12 5.11 -4.35
N ASP A 7 7.55 5.67 -3.23
CA ASP A 7 6.69 6.53 -2.42
C ASP A 7 6.44 7.90 -3.08
N GLN A 8 5.47 8.68 -2.60
CA GLN A 8 5.07 9.95 -3.20
C GLN A 8 6.22 10.94 -3.30
N PHE A 9 7.07 11.06 -2.26
CA PHE A 9 8.22 11.96 -2.32
C PHE A 9 9.25 11.51 -3.37
N SER A 10 9.39 10.21 -3.58
CA SER A 10 10.27 9.62 -4.60
C SER A 10 9.76 9.97 -6.00
N TRP A 11 8.45 9.81 -6.25
CA TRP A 11 7.81 10.26 -7.48
C TRP A 11 8.00 11.76 -7.73
N ILE A 12 7.80 12.60 -6.71
CA ILE A 12 8.01 14.05 -6.81
C ILE A 12 9.49 14.37 -7.13
N GLY A 13 10.43 13.66 -6.51
CA GLY A 13 11.85 13.82 -6.75
C GLY A 13 12.25 13.49 -8.20
N LEU A 14 11.77 12.36 -8.71
CA LEU A 14 11.97 11.93 -10.09
C LEU A 14 11.29 12.89 -11.09
N ALA A 15 10.07 13.34 -10.81
CA ALA A 15 9.38 14.32 -11.66
C ALA A 15 10.11 15.67 -11.68
N ARG A 16 10.71 16.10 -10.56
CA ARG A 16 11.56 17.30 -10.55
C ARG A 16 12.78 17.12 -11.44
N ALA A 17 13.41 15.95 -11.43
CA ALA A 17 14.54 15.63 -12.32
C ALA A 17 14.11 15.65 -13.79
N ALA A 18 13.00 14.97 -14.13
CA ALA A 18 12.49 14.86 -15.50
C ALA A 18 12.20 16.22 -16.14
N HIS A 19 11.76 17.19 -15.33
CA HIS A 19 11.32 18.50 -15.77
C HIS A 19 12.28 19.64 -15.41
N GLY A 20 13.53 19.33 -15.06
CA GLY A 20 14.56 20.33 -14.76
C GLY A 20 14.20 21.30 -13.62
N ARG A 21 13.46 20.83 -12.61
CA ARG A 21 13.02 21.63 -11.46
C ARG A 21 14.03 21.56 -10.32
N THR A 22 14.12 22.63 -9.55
CA THR A 22 14.98 22.74 -8.36
C THR A 22 14.78 21.57 -7.40
N GLY A 23 15.89 20.99 -6.94
CA GLY A 23 15.92 19.83 -6.04
C GLY A 23 15.80 18.48 -6.76
N GLY A 24 15.62 18.48 -8.09
CA GLY A 24 15.63 17.29 -8.94
C GLY A 24 17.04 16.82 -9.31
N GLU A 25 18.07 17.65 -9.11
CA GLU A 25 19.44 17.37 -9.56
C GLU A 25 20.00 16.07 -8.97
N ARG A 26 19.65 15.79 -7.71
CA ARG A 26 20.03 14.57 -6.97
C ARG A 26 19.29 13.30 -7.42
N TYR A 27 18.22 13.44 -8.20
CA TYR A 27 17.41 12.33 -8.69
C TYR A 27 17.70 12.00 -10.17
N ARG A 28 18.60 12.74 -10.84
CA ARG A 28 18.88 12.55 -12.28
C ARG A 28 19.35 11.15 -12.61
N ASP A 29 20.39 10.68 -11.92
CA ASP A 29 20.95 9.35 -12.18
C ASP A 29 19.93 8.25 -11.86
N ALA A 30 19.16 8.44 -10.79
CA ALA A 30 18.06 7.53 -10.42
C ALA A 30 16.97 7.48 -11.49
N LEU A 31 16.58 8.63 -12.05
CA LEU A 31 15.58 8.71 -13.13
C LEU A 31 16.07 8.02 -14.40
N GLU A 32 17.30 8.30 -14.83
CA GLU A 32 17.89 7.67 -16.01
C GLU A 32 18.00 6.14 -15.84
N MET A 33 18.39 5.69 -14.65
CA MET A 33 18.43 4.26 -14.34
C MET A 33 17.02 3.64 -14.31
N CYS A 34 16.01 4.31 -13.75
CA CYS A 34 14.63 3.85 -13.80
C CYS A 34 14.11 3.72 -15.25
N ARG A 35 14.40 4.70 -16.10
CA ARG A 35 14.06 4.69 -17.53
C ARG A 35 14.69 3.51 -18.24
N ALA A 36 16.01 3.33 -18.07
CA ALA A 36 16.74 2.20 -18.66
C ALA A 36 16.17 0.86 -18.17
N ALA A 37 15.99 0.70 -16.86
CA ALA A 37 15.45 -0.53 -16.28
C ALA A 37 14.03 -0.83 -16.77
N ARG A 38 13.19 0.20 -16.98
CA ARG A 38 11.84 0.02 -17.55
C ARG A 38 11.89 -0.37 -19.02
N VAL A 39 12.70 0.31 -19.84
CA VAL A 39 12.84 0.05 -21.29
C VAL A 39 13.35 -1.37 -21.54
N HIS A 40 14.27 -1.85 -20.70
CA HIS A 40 14.81 -3.20 -20.78
C HIS A 40 13.98 -4.26 -20.04
N GLU A 41 12.80 -3.91 -19.51
CA GLU A 41 11.90 -4.80 -18.75
C GLU A 41 12.57 -5.48 -17.54
N MET A 42 13.57 -4.80 -16.99
CA MET A 42 14.34 -5.23 -15.83
C MET A 42 13.65 -4.87 -14.54
N ALA A 43 12.91 -3.75 -14.52
CA ALA A 43 12.10 -3.31 -13.39
C ALA A 43 10.73 -2.78 -13.83
N SER A 44 9.74 -2.94 -12.94
CA SER A 44 8.43 -2.28 -13.01
C SER A 44 8.24 -1.36 -11.81
N PHE A 45 7.54 -0.25 -12.01
CA PHE A 45 7.30 0.78 -11.00
C PHE A 45 5.81 0.94 -10.72
N PRO A 46 5.17 0.00 -10.00
CA PRO A 46 3.72 -0.03 -9.89
C PRO A 46 3.15 1.16 -9.09
N LEU A 47 2.00 1.67 -9.54
CA LEU A 47 1.17 2.62 -8.80
C LEU A 47 0.19 1.89 -7.88
N ASP A 48 -0.19 2.51 -6.77
CA ASP A 48 -1.32 2.07 -5.95
C ASP A 48 -2.45 3.09 -5.99
N LEU A 49 -3.58 2.78 -5.37
CA LEU A 49 -4.73 3.68 -5.31
C LEU A 49 -4.43 5.00 -4.57
N TYR A 50 -3.52 4.98 -3.60
CA TYR A 50 -3.15 6.16 -2.81
C TYR A 50 -2.38 7.17 -3.66
N ARG A 51 -1.57 6.73 -4.64
CA ARG A 51 -0.91 7.60 -5.62
C ARG A 51 -1.89 8.39 -6.48
N TYR A 52 -2.99 7.78 -6.92
CA TYR A 52 -4.05 8.49 -7.64
C TYR A 52 -4.65 9.57 -6.73
N TRP A 53 -4.94 9.21 -5.49
CA TRP A 53 -5.57 10.11 -4.55
C TRP A 53 -4.68 11.27 -4.11
N GLU A 54 -3.43 11.03 -3.73
CA GLU A 54 -2.48 12.07 -3.34
C GLU A 54 -2.18 13.04 -4.49
N THR A 55 -2.09 12.51 -5.71
CA THR A 55 -1.88 13.33 -6.91
C THR A 55 -3.10 14.20 -7.18
N ALA A 56 -4.31 13.66 -7.02
CA ALA A 56 -5.55 14.40 -7.22
C ALA A 56 -5.74 15.58 -6.25
N LYS A 57 -5.17 15.52 -5.04
CA LYS A 57 -5.21 16.65 -4.08
C LYS A 57 -4.40 17.88 -4.51
N ASN A 58 -3.48 17.73 -5.46
CA ASN A 58 -2.63 18.84 -5.87
C ASN A 58 -3.41 19.87 -6.71
N HIS A 59 -3.70 21.03 -6.11
CA HIS A 59 -4.37 22.14 -6.78
C HIS A 59 -3.56 22.77 -7.92
N ASN A 60 -2.22 22.65 -7.88
CA ASN A 60 -1.38 23.18 -8.94
C ASN A 60 -1.36 22.22 -10.13
N GLU A 61 -2.17 22.52 -11.15
CA GLU A 61 -2.32 21.70 -12.35
C GLU A 61 -0.99 21.46 -13.09
N GLY A 62 -0.15 22.49 -13.28
CA GLY A 62 1.13 22.31 -13.95
C GLY A 62 2.08 21.39 -13.17
N SER A 63 2.08 21.48 -11.83
CA SER A 63 2.84 20.57 -10.97
C SER A 63 2.29 19.14 -11.01
N ARG A 64 0.96 18.99 -10.96
CA ARG A 64 0.27 17.71 -11.04
C ARG A 64 0.55 17.03 -12.38
N ASN A 65 0.36 17.73 -13.49
CA ASN A 65 0.56 17.15 -14.83
C ASN A 65 1.99 16.66 -15.06
N ARG A 66 3.01 17.40 -14.59
CA ARG A 66 4.41 16.95 -14.66
C ARG A 66 4.67 15.68 -13.84
N LEU A 67 4.08 15.59 -12.65
CA LEU A 67 4.15 14.39 -11.82
C LEU A 67 3.49 13.20 -12.51
N VAL A 68 2.29 13.41 -13.06
CA VAL A 68 1.53 12.38 -13.78
C VAL A 68 2.28 11.90 -15.01
N GLU A 69 2.92 12.79 -15.78
CA GLU A 69 3.75 12.41 -16.93
C GLU A 69 4.86 11.45 -16.53
N THR A 70 5.59 11.74 -15.45
CA THR A 70 6.64 10.85 -14.95
C THR A 70 6.08 9.55 -14.38
N MET A 71 4.91 9.58 -13.71
CA MET A 71 4.23 8.37 -13.24
C MET A 71 3.83 7.47 -14.41
N ILE A 72 3.22 8.01 -15.47
CA ILE A 72 2.82 7.25 -16.67
C ILE A 72 4.05 6.71 -17.39
N GLU A 73 5.09 7.53 -17.54
CA GLU A 73 6.35 7.15 -18.19
C GLU A 73 6.99 5.92 -17.54
N LEU A 74 7.14 5.92 -16.21
CA LEU A 74 7.85 4.84 -15.51
C LEU A 74 6.95 3.65 -15.17
N SER A 75 5.71 3.89 -14.75
CA SER A 75 4.81 2.80 -14.33
C SER A 75 4.20 2.08 -15.53
N ASP A 76 3.96 2.78 -16.64
CA ASP A 76 3.15 2.29 -17.76
C ASP A 76 1.80 1.68 -17.31
N PHE A 77 1.23 2.24 -16.24
CA PHE A 77 0.02 1.78 -15.54
C PHE A 77 0.15 0.38 -14.92
N ASP A 78 1.35 -0.13 -14.68
CA ASP A 78 1.53 -1.23 -13.74
C ASP A 78 1.00 -0.80 -12.37
N THR A 79 0.30 -1.70 -11.69
CA THR A 79 -0.34 -1.41 -10.41
C THR A 79 -0.11 -2.50 -9.37
N ILE A 80 -0.12 -2.10 -8.09
CA ILE A 80 -0.08 -2.99 -6.93
C ILE A 80 -1.40 -2.90 -6.16
N THR A 81 -1.94 -4.05 -5.76
CA THR A 81 -3.26 -4.17 -5.13
C THR A 81 -3.37 -3.40 -3.81
N THR A 82 -4.60 -3.10 -3.41
CA THR A 82 -4.88 -2.50 -2.09
C THR A 82 -4.77 -3.54 -0.97
N PRO A 83 -4.60 -3.14 0.30
CA PRO A 83 -4.38 -4.07 1.42
C PRO A 83 -5.48 -5.12 1.61
N LYS A 84 -6.70 -4.91 1.10
CA LYS A 84 -7.83 -5.80 1.33
C LYS A 84 -7.61 -7.22 0.79
N GLN A 85 -7.11 -7.36 -0.43
CA GLN A 85 -6.93 -8.68 -1.05
C GLN A 85 -5.81 -9.50 -0.38
N PRO A 86 -4.60 -8.93 -0.15
CA PRO A 86 -3.57 -9.59 0.65
C PRO A 86 -4.06 -9.96 2.05
N LEU A 87 -4.78 -9.07 2.74
CA LEU A 87 -5.26 -9.35 4.10
C LEU A 87 -6.13 -10.61 4.17
N TYR A 88 -7.05 -10.81 3.23
CA TYR A 88 -7.92 -11.99 3.24
C TYR A 88 -7.11 -13.27 2.99
N TYR A 89 -6.18 -13.22 2.05
CA TYR A 89 -5.26 -14.32 1.78
C TYR A 89 -4.38 -14.66 2.99
N GLU A 90 -3.81 -13.65 3.63
CA GLU A 90 -2.94 -13.80 4.80
C GLU A 90 -3.71 -14.41 5.98
N ILE A 91 -4.96 -13.98 6.19
CA ILE A 91 -5.84 -14.59 7.19
C ILE A 91 -6.11 -16.06 6.84
N ASP A 92 -6.44 -16.39 5.59
CA ASP A 92 -6.68 -17.77 5.18
C ASP A 92 -5.44 -18.65 5.38
N MET A 93 -4.25 -18.15 5.03
CA MET A 93 -2.98 -18.85 5.27
C MET A 93 -2.71 -19.07 6.77
N ALA A 94 -2.96 -18.06 7.59
CA ALA A 94 -2.80 -18.15 9.04
C ALA A 94 -3.81 -19.13 9.67
N LEU A 95 -5.06 -19.11 9.23
CA LEU A 95 -6.08 -20.08 9.65
C LEU A 95 -5.70 -21.50 9.21
N ARG A 96 -5.22 -21.67 7.97
CA ARG A 96 -4.77 -22.98 7.46
C ARG A 96 -3.63 -23.53 8.32
N ALA A 97 -2.68 -22.70 8.71
CA ALA A 97 -1.57 -23.11 9.57
C ALA A 97 -2.03 -23.54 10.97
N ARG A 98 -3.14 -23.02 11.49
CA ARG A 98 -3.62 -23.30 12.87
C ARG A 98 -4.73 -24.35 12.96
N PHE A 99 -5.58 -24.44 11.94
CA PHE A 99 -6.78 -25.29 11.93
C PHE A 99 -6.79 -26.29 10.76
N GLY A 100 -5.77 -26.26 9.89
CA GLY A 100 -5.77 -27.03 8.64
C GLY A 100 -6.78 -26.55 7.59
N ARG A 101 -7.44 -25.40 7.83
CA ARG A 101 -8.53 -24.87 7.00
C ARG A 101 -8.39 -23.34 6.79
N PRO A 102 -8.78 -22.81 5.62
CA PRO A 102 -9.32 -23.53 4.46
C PRO A 102 -8.28 -24.41 3.77
N THR A 103 -8.73 -25.49 3.11
CA THR A 103 -7.85 -26.44 2.39
C THR A 103 -7.30 -25.82 1.11
N ASP A 104 -8.13 -25.03 0.44
CA ASP A 104 -7.79 -24.30 -0.78
C ASP A 104 -7.66 -22.82 -0.47
N VAL A 105 -6.47 -22.27 -0.73
CA VAL A 105 -6.20 -20.84 -0.56
C VAL A 105 -5.69 -20.31 -1.89
N THR A 106 -6.41 -19.35 -2.46
CA THR A 106 -6.02 -18.71 -3.71
C THR A 106 -5.15 -17.51 -3.41
N ALA A 107 -3.91 -17.53 -3.90
CA ALA A 107 -3.02 -16.37 -3.82
C ALA A 107 -3.64 -15.16 -4.56
N PRO A 108 -3.59 -13.95 -3.98
CA PRO A 108 -4.15 -12.77 -4.60
C PRO A 108 -3.27 -12.38 -5.78
N ARG A 109 -3.89 -11.78 -6.80
CA ARG A 109 -3.14 -11.08 -7.84
C ARG A 109 -2.60 -9.78 -7.22
N VAL A 110 -1.36 -9.78 -6.77
CA VAL A 110 -0.76 -8.59 -6.15
C VAL A 110 -0.49 -7.51 -7.18
N PHE A 111 0.14 -7.89 -8.30
CA PHE A 111 0.49 -6.99 -9.39
C PHE A 111 -0.47 -7.15 -10.57
N GLY A 112 -0.86 -6.02 -11.16
CA GLY A 112 -1.74 -6.00 -12.31
C GLY A 112 -1.57 -4.71 -13.08
N ARG A 113 -2.63 -4.34 -13.81
CA ARG A 113 -2.60 -3.18 -14.67
C ARG A 113 -3.83 -2.32 -14.47
N GLY A 114 -3.57 -1.04 -14.30
CA GLY A 114 -4.53 0.03 -14.25
C GLY A 114 -5.50 0.01 -13.07
N ILE A 115 -6.41 0.99 -13.05
CA ILE A 115 -7.41 1.22 -12.01
C ILE A 115 -8.40 0.05 -11.83
N ALA A 116 -8.61 -0.74 -12.89
CA ALA A 116 -9.43 -1.93 -12.85
C ALA A 116 -8.86 -2.99 -11.90
N HIS A 117 -7.54 -3.17 -11.90
CA HIS A 117 -6.85 -4.04 -10.96
C HIS A 117 -6.99 -3.52 -9.53
N LEU A 118 -6.74 -2.22 -9.33
CA LEU A 118 -6.81 -1.56 -8.01
C LEU A 118 -8.19 -1.66 -7.34
N THR A 119 -9.25 -1.65 -8.15
CA THR A 119 -10.64 -1.64 -7.68
C THR A 119 -11.34 -3.01 -7.81
N ALA A 120 -10.58 -4.06 -8.12
CA ALA A 120 -11.11 -5.40 -8.39
C ALA A 120 -12.26 -5.40 -9.43
N GLY A 121 -12.16 -4.53 -10.44
CA GLY A 121 -13.15 -4.36 -11.51
C GLY A 121 -14.33 -3.43 -11.17
N GLY A 122 -14.37 -2.83 -9.97
CA GLY A 122 -15.46 -1.96 -9.53
C GLY A 122 -15.70 -0.75 -10.44
N VAL A 123 -14.62 -0.10 -10.91
CA VAL A 123 -14.70 1.10 -11.76
C VAL A 123 -15.18 0.79 -13.19
N HIS A 124 -14.88 -0.40 -13.72
CA HIS A 124 -15.39 -0.83 -15.02
C HIS A 124 -16.89 -1.19 -14.99
N ASN A 125 -17.40 -1.66 -13.84
CA ASN A 125 -18.81 -2.04 -13.70
C ASN A 125 -19.73 -0.83 -13.50
N SER A 126 -19.25 0.25 -12.86
CA SER A 126 -20.08 1.43 -12.55
C SER A 126 -20.27 2.39 -13.72
N MET A 127 -19.33 2.43 -14.68
CA MET A 127 -19.44 3.30 -15.87
C MET A 127 -20.21 2.67 -17.05
N ARG A 128 -20.66 1.41 -16.92
CA ARG A 128 -21.58 0.82 -17.89
C ARG A 128 -23.02 1.12 -17.48
N PRO A 129 -23.83 1.78 -18.33
CA PRO A 129 -25.27 1.67 -18.21
C PRO A 129 -25.61 0.17 -18.23
N THR A 130 -26.45 -0.27 -17.31
CA THR A 130 -26.91 -1.66 -17.17
C THR A 130 -27.82 -2.07 -18.32
N ASN A 131 -27.39 -1.90 -19.57
CA ASN A 131 -28.06 -2.51 -20.70
C ASN A 131 -27.54 -3.93 -20.86
N LYS A 132 -28.37 -4.86 -20.37
CA LYS A 132 -28.30 -6.30 -20.60
C LYS A 132 -28.42 -6.60 -22.10
N TRP A 133 -27.36 -6.42 -22.88
CA TRP A 133 -27.16 -7.11 -24.15
C TRP A 133 -25.69 -7.09 -24.53
N ALA A 134 -25.05 -8.27 -24.52
CA ALA A 134 -24.12 -8.75 -25.55
C ALA A 134 -23.37 -9.98 -25.00
N THR A 135 -24.03 -11.13 -25.07
CA THR A 135 -23.37 -12.41 -25.28
C THR A 135 -22.99 -12.51 -26.75
N SER A 136 -21.74 -12.22 -27.08
CA SER A 136 -21.09 -12.71 -28.30
C SER A 136 -19.59 -12.51 -28.16
N GLY A 137 -18.82 -13.57 -28.38
CA GLY A 137 -17.35 -13.56 -28.27
C GLY A 137 -16.76 -12.44 -29.12
N ASP A 138 -16.03 -11.53 -28.49
CA ASP A 138 -15.78 -10.23 -29.08
C ASP A 138 -14.28 -9.96 -29.20
N LYS A 139 -13.85 -9.67 -30.44
CA LYS A 139 -12.51 -9.20 -30.86
C LYS A 139 -12.22 -7.78 -30.36
N SER A 140 -12.72 -7.47 -29.17
CA SER A 140 -12.84 -6.14 -28.57
C SER A 140 -11.79 -5.92 -27.47
N SER A 141 -10.99 -6.94 -27.13
CA SER A 141 -9.82 -6.77 -26.24
C SER A 141 -8.84 -5.72 -26.75
N ASP A 142 -8.61 -5.66 -28.06
CA ASP A 142 -7.58 -4.81 -28.65
C ASP A 142 -8.01 -3.33 -28.74
N LEU A 143 -9.32 -3.07 -28.81
CA LEU A 143 -9.90 -1.72 -28.75
C LEU A 143 -10.23 -1.24 -27.33
N ARG A 144 -10.35 -2.16 -26.36
CA ARG A 144 -10.54 -1.84 -24.92
C ARG A 144 -9.29 -1.19 -24.32
N THR A 145 -8.11 -1.73 -24.65
CA THR A 145 -6.83 -1.30 -24.06
C THR A 145 -6.49 0.19 -24.33
N PRO A 146 -6.68 0.74 -25.54
CA PRO A 146 -6.43 2.17 -25.80
C PRO A 146 -7.40 3.12 -25.09
N VAL A 147 -8.68 2.73 -24.96
CA VAL A 147 -9.72 3.55 -24.29
C VAL A 147 -9.49 3.57 -22.78
N ASP A 148 -9.15 2.43 -22.19
CA ASP A 148 -8.85 2.31 -20.76
C ASP A 148 -7.63 3.16 -20.38
N ARG A 149 -6.60 3.22 -21.24
CA ARG A 149 -5.40 4.04 -21.01
C ARG A 149 -5.70 5.55 -20.99
N GLN A 150 -6.49 6.04 -21.95
CA GLN A 150 -6.85 7.47 -22.00
C GLN A 150 -7.71 7.88 -20.81
N LEU A 151 -8.69 7.04 -20.45
CA LEU A 151 -9.52 7.26 -19.27
C LEU A 151 -8.69 7.27 -17.99
N GLU A 152 -7.73 6.35 -17.89
CA GLU A 152 -6.86 6.27 -16.73
C GLU A 152 -5.92 7.46 -16.61
N GLU A 153 -5.36 7.93 -17.72
CA GLU A 153 -4.61 9.18 -17.75
C GLU A 153 -5.47 10.36 -17.29
N LEU A 154 -6.72 10.46 -17.75
CA LEU A 154 -7.65 11.50 -17.31
C LEU A 154 -7.93 11.42 -15.80
N LEU A 155 -8.12 10.22 -15.26
CA LEU A 155 -8.33 10.01 -13.82
C LEU A 155 -7.10 10.43 -13.00
N LEU A 156 -5.90 10.07 -13.46
CA LEU A 156 -4.65 10.41 -12.76
C LEU A 156 -4.33 11.91 -12.83
N ARG A 157 -4.73 12.60 -13.92
CA ARG A 157 -4.61 14.05 -14.09
C ARG A 157 -5.73 14.85 -13.40
N ALA A 158 -6.82 14.21 -12.99
CA ALA A 158 -7.96 14.89 -12.40
C ALA A 158 -7.56 15.60 -11.09
N GLY A 159 -7.74 16.92 -11.07
CA GLY A 159 -7.46 17.74 -9.88
C GLY A 159 -8.65 17.84 -8.94
N PRO A 160 -8.55 18.67 -7.88
CA PRO A 160 -9.63 18.84 -6.92
C PRO A 160 -10.93 19.36 -7.53
N SER A 161 -10.82 20.31 -8.46
CA SER A 161 -12.00 20.85 -9.18
C SER A 161 -12.69 19.77 -10.01
N THR A 162 -11.95 18.95 -10.77
CA THR A 162 -12.54 17.86 -11.57
C THR A 162 -13.33 16.88 -10.70
N HIS A 163 -12.78 16.52 -9.55
CA HIS A 163 -13.41 15.62 -8.59
C HIS A 163 -14.66 16.23 -7.95
N GLU A 164 -14.60 17.51 -7.58
CA GLU A 164 -15.76 18.26 -7.07
C GLU A 164 -16.90 18.30 -8.10
N HIS A 165 -16.61 18.61 -9.37
CA HIS A 165 -17.62 18.61 -10.43
C HIS A 165 -18.21 17.22 -10.70
N ALA A 166 -17.42 16.16 -10.51
CA ALA A 166 -17.88 14.78 -10.66
C ALA A 166 -18.68 14.25 -9.45
N GLY A 167 -18.80 15.02 -8.37
CA GLY A 167 -19.42 14.55 -7.13
C GLY A 167 -18.62 13.42 -6.44
N LEU A 168 -17.33 13.32 -6.74
CA LEU A 168 -16.41 12.36 -6.16
C LEU A 168 -15.54 13.08 -5.11
N PRO A 169 -15.98 13.21 -3.86
CA PRO A 169 -15.21 13.94 -2.86
C PRO A 169 -13.83 13.29 -2.71
N LEU A 170 -12.77 14.09 -2.86
CA LEU A 170 -11.39 13.70 -2.54
C LEU A 170 -11.14 13.61 -1.03
N ASP A 171 -12.17 13.78 -0.23
CA ASP A 171 -12.10 13.74 1.22
C ASP A 171 -11.99 12.29 1.72
N LEU A 172 -10.77 11.77 1.77
CA LEU A 172 -10.36 10.87 2.87
C LEU A 172 -9.85 11.67 4.08
N VAL A 173 -10.07 12.99 4.15
CA VAL A 173 -9.79 13.81 5.34
C VAL A 173 -10.57 13.24 6.53
N ASN A 174 -11.81 12.80 6.32
CA ASN A 174 -12.58 12.06 7.31
C ASN A 174 -11.87 10.77 7.75
N TRP A 175 -11.32 9.96 6.84
CA TRP A 175 -10.62 8.72 7.22
C TRP A 175 -9.29 8.97 7.90
N GLY A 176 -8.51 9.95 7.44
CA GLY A 176 -7.26 10.36 8.06
C GLY A 176 -7.48 10.95 9.45
N ASP A 177 -8.53 11.75 9.63
CA ASP A 177 -8.87 12.33 10.94
C ASP A 177 -9.45 11.27 11.89
N LEU A 178 -10.31 10.36 11.40
CA LEU A 178 -10.76 9.20 12.17
C LEU A 178 -9.58 8.31 12.58
N PHE A 179 -8.62 8.10 11.68
CA PHE A 179 -7.39 7.37 11.98
C PHE A 179 -6.57 8.09 13.08
N VAL A 180 -6.36 9.41 12.95
CA VAL A 180 -5.66 10.20 13.98
C VAL A 180 -6.40 10.12 15.32
N GLN A 181 -7.72 10.26 15.35
CA GLN A 181 -8.52 10.14 16.56
C GLN A 181 -8.38 8.76 17.19
N HIS A 182 -8.42 7.70 16.38
CA HIS A 182 -8.20 6.33 16.84
C HIS A 182 -6.81 6.16 17.45
N GLU A 183 -5.75 6.59 16.75
CA GLU A 183 -4.38 6.47 17.24
C GLU A 183 -4.12 7.32 18.50
N VAL A 184 -4.74 8.49 18.63
CA VAL A 184 -4.71 9.28 19.86
C VAL A 184 -5.34 8.50 21.02
N SER A 185 -6.50 7.87 20.80
CA SER A 185 -7.15 7.02 21.81
C SER A 185 -6.26 5.84 22.22
N VAL A 186 -5.56 5.21 21.27
CA VAL A 186 -4.60 4.14 21.55
C VAL A 186 -3.42 4.66 22.39
N ALA A 187 -2.88 5.84 22.05
CA ALA A 187 -1.80 6.46 22.81
C ALA A 187 -2.23 6.81 24.25
N GLU A 188 -3.44 7.31 24.44
CA GLU A 188 -4.03 7.57 25.76
C GLU A 188 -4.19 6.28 26.57
N GLU A 189 -4.63 5.19 25.96
CA GLU A 189 -4.74 3.89 26.62
C GLU A 189 -3.36 3.34 27.04
N ILE A 190 -2.37 3.42 26.15
CA ILE A 190 -0.98 3.04 26.42
C ILE A 190 -0.43 3.84 27.61
N ALA A 191 -0.63 5.15 27.62
CA ALA A 191 -0.18 6.03 28.70
C ALA A 191 -0.90 5.73 30.02
N ARG A 192 -2.23 5.57 29.99
CA ARG A 192 -3.06 5.25 31.17
C ARG A 192 -2.64 3.93 31.81
N ARG A 193 -2.35 2.92 31.00
CA ARG A 193 -1.91 1.59 31.46
C ARG A 193 -0.41 1.52 31.79
N LYS A 194 0.35 2.58 31.52
CA LYS A 194 1.82 2.63 31.68
C LYS A 194 2.51 1.47 30.96
N VAL A 195 2.05 1.15 29.74
CA VAL A 195 2.57 0.03 28.96
C VAL A 195 4.07 0.25 28.72
N PRO A 196 4.94 -0.69 29.12
CA PRO A 196 6.37 -0.56 28.91
C PRO A 196 6.70 -0.66 27.41
N ARG A 197 7.85 -0.11 27.00
CA ARG A 197 8.28 -0.11 25.59
C ARG A 197 8.28 -1.50 24.95
N ALA A 198 8.66 -2.53 25.71
CA ALA A 198 8.68 -3.92 25.25
C ALA A 198 7.28 -4.49 24.94
N GLU A 199 6.22 -3.91 25.52
CA GLU A 199 4.84 -4.34 25.35
C GLU A 199 4.02 -3.46 24.40
N LEU A 200 4.66 -2.45 23.77
CA LEU A 200 3.97 -1.58 22.80
C LEU A 200 3.44 -2.35 21.60
N LEU A 201 4.19 -3.32 21.08
CA LEU A 201 3.74 -4.12 19.95
C LEU A 201 2.48 -4.93 20.31
N PRO A 202 2.43 -5.71 21.41
CA PRO A 202 1.20 -6.34 21.88
C PRO A 202 0.00 -5.38 22.04
N ALA A 203 0.23 -4.18 22.59
CA ALA A 203 -0.84 -3.17 22.75
C ALA A 203 -1.38 -2.67 21.41
N VAL A 204 -0.49 -2.39 20.46
CA VAL A 204 -0.84 -1.95 19.09
C VAL A 204 -1.57 -3.08 18.33
N VAL A 205 -1.10 -4.32 18.44
CA VAL A 205 -1.75 -5.51 17.84
C VAL A 205 -3.15 -5.72 18.41
N HIS A 206 -3.34 -5.52 19.71
CA HIS A 206 -4.67 -5.60 20.32
C HIS A 206 -5.63 -4.53 19.76
N SER A 207 -5.14 -3.31 19.53
CA SER A 207 -5.93 -2.27 18.87
C SER A 207 -6.27 -2.66 17.43
N ASP A 208 -5.32 -3.17 16.65
CA ASP A 208 -5.55 -3.51 15.24
C ASP A 208 -6.37 -4.79 15.06
N PHE A 209 -6.36 -5.71 16.02
CA PHE A 209 -7.31 -6.82 16.06
C PHE A 209 -8.76 -6.33 15.93
N ASN A 210 -9.11 -5.22 16.60
CA ASN A 210 -10.46 -4.66 16.49
C ASN A 210 -10.77 -4.10 15.09
N ASP A 211 -9.76 -3.54 14.42
CA ASP A 211 -9.87 -3.02 13.05
C ASP A 211 -10.12 -4.17 12.04
N ILE A 212 -9.39 -5.27 12.17
CA ILE A 212 -9.52 -6.41 11.25
C ILE A 212 -10.54 -7.46 11.69
N ALA A 213 -11.18 -7.31 12.85
CA ALA A 213 -12.15 -8.28 13.39
C ALA A 213 -13.27 -8.64 12.40
N PRO A 214 -13.85 -7.71 11.61
CA PRO A 214 -14.82 -8.07 10.58
C PRO A 214 -14.23 -9.01 9.52
N ALA A 215 -13.07 -8.67 8.96
CA ALA A 215 -12.39 -9.51 7.96
C ALA A 215 -12.05 -10.88 8.53
N LEU A 216 -11.49 -10.94 9.75
CA LEU A 216 -11.17 -12.20 10.41
C LEU A 216 -12.40 -13.06 10.63
N ARG A 217 -13.52 -12.47 11.08
CA ARG A 217 -14.79 -13.20 11.27
C ARG A 217 -15.34 -13.75 9.96
N ASP A 218 -15.29 -12.96 8.88
CA ASP A 218 -15.74 -13.38 7.56
C ASP A 218 -14.93 -14.59 7.08
N ARG A 219 -13.60 -14.56 7.24
CA ARG A 219 -12.71 -15.66 6.82
C ARG A 219 -12.84 -16.90 7.70
N VAL A 220 -12.95 -16.75 9.02
CA VAL A 220 -13.23 -17.85 9.97
C VAL A 220 -14.53 -18.56 9.60
N THR A 221 -15.58 -17.80 9.31
CA THR A 221 -16.89 -18.32 8.90
C THR A 221 -16.78 -19.04 7.55
N ALA A 222 -16.11 -18.44 6.57
CA ALA A 222 -15.90 -19.04 5.26
C ALA A 222 -15.08 -20.35 5.30
N ALA A 223 -14.16 -20.48 6.26
CA ALA A 223 -13.38 -21.70 6.50
C ALA A 223 -14.16 -22.78 7.28
N GLY A 224 -15.41 -22.50 7.69
CA GLY A 224 -16.22 -23.43 8.48
C GLY A 224 -15.71 -23.65 9.90
N ILE A 225 -14.94 -22.70 10.46
CA ILE A 225 -14.39 -22.79 11.82
C ILE A 225 -15.38 -22.15 12.79
N SER A 226 -15.75 -22.87 13.86
CA SER A 226 -16.72 -22.36 14.84
C SER A 226 -16.09 -21.41 15.86
N ALA A 227 -16.88 -20.53 16.46
CA ALA A 227 -16.40 -19.65 17.54
C ALA A 227 -15.87 -20.42 18.76
N THR A 228 -16.48 -21.56 19.09
CA THR A 228 -16.02 -22.46 20.14
C THR A 228 -14.64 -23.02 19.83
N GLU A 229 -14.44 -23.48 18.60
CA GLU A 229 -13.15 -24.04 18.15
C GLU A 229 -12.04 -22.99 18.14
N VAL A 230 -12.33 -21.75 17.72
CA VAL A 230 -11.39 -20.62 17.81
C VAL A 230 -10.99 -20.39 19.27
N LYS A 231 -11.97 -20.36 20.19
CA LYS A 231 -11.72 -20.14 21.61
C LYS A 231 -10.87 -21.25 22.22
N GLU A 232 -11.15 -22.50 21.90
CA GLU A 232 -10.43 -23.67 22.43
C GLU A 232 -9.01 -23.80 21.85
N THR A 233 -8.83 -23.48 20.56
CA THR A 233 -7.55 -23.66 19.87
C THR A 233 -6.60 -22.48 20.09
N LEU A 234 -7.10 -21.25 19.99
CA LEU A 234 -6.27 -20.04 20.04
C LEU A 234 -6.37 -19.32 21.38
N GLY A 235 -7.57 -19.26 21.97
CA GLY A 235 -7.85 -18.33 23.07
C GLY A 235 -7.56 -16.87 22.71
N GLY A 236 -7.54 -15.99 23.71
CA GLY A 236 -7.27 -14.55 23.47
C GLY A 236 -5.83 -14.28 23.01
N VAL A 237 -4.85 -14.95 23.63
CA VAL A 237 -3.43 -14.77 23.29
C VAL A 237 -3.12 -15.29 21.88
N GLY A 238 -3.65 -16.46 21.52
CA GLY A 238 -3.43 -17.04 20.20
C GLY A 238 -4.07 -16.24 19.07
N LEU A 239 -5.17 -15.51 19.35
CA LEU A 239 -5.76 -14.56 18.40
C LEU A 239 -4.82 -13.39 18.12
N LEU A 240 -4.21 -12.80 19.16
CA LEU A 240 -3.23 -11.71 18.97
C LEU A 240 -1.99 -12.21 18.22
N GLN A 241 -1.51 -13.42 18.54
CA GLN A 241 -0.42 -14.06 17.80
C GLN A 241 -0.79 -14.35 16.34
N LEU A 242 -2.05 -14.69 16.05
CA LEU A 242 -2.55 -14.86 14.69
C LEU A 242 -2.47 -13.52 13.93
N VAL A 243 -2.96 -12.42 14.52
CA VAL A 243 -2.86 -11.09 13.89
C VAL A 243 -1.41 -10.68 13.65
N GLN A 244 -0.53 -10.91 14.63
CA GLN A 244 0.89 -10.61 14.50
C GLN A 244 1.58 -11.45 13.41
N SER A 245 1.04 -12.62 13.07
CA SER A 245 1.56 -13.48 12.01
C SER A 245 1.19 -13.02 10.60
N LEU A 246 0.21 -12.13 10.45
CA LEU A 246 -0.23 -11.63 9.15
C LEU A 246 0.84 -10.66 8.58
N PRO A 247 1.46 -10.95 7.43
CA PRO A 247 2.55 -10.16 6.86
C PRO A 247 2.29 -8.66 6.79
N THR A 248 1.19 -8.24 6.16
CA THR A 248 0.89 -6.82 5.98
C THR A 248 0.57 -6.13 7.31
N ARG A 249 -0.15 -6.81 8.22
CA ARG A 249 -0.44 -6.25 9.55
C ARG A 249 0.81 -6.18 10.43
N ARG A 250 1.76 -7.11 10.28
CA ARG A 250 3.06 -7.03 10.96
C ARG A 250 3.82 -5.76 10.58
N VAL A 251 3.78 -5.39 9.30
CA VAL A 251 4.35 -4.13 8.79
C VAL A 251 3.56 -2.92 9.32
N THR A 252 2.22 -2.90 9.18
CA THR A 252 1.35 -1.84 9.72
C THR A 252 1.64 -1.57 11.19
N ASN A 253 1.72 -2.62 12.01
CA ASN A 253 1.96 -2.50 13.43
C ASN A 253 3.38 -2.01 13.74
N ALA A 254 4.40 -2.36 12.94
CA ALA A 254 5.75 -1.81 13.11
C ALA A 254 5.78 -0.28 12.89
N LEU A 255 5.08 0.20 11.85
CA LEU A 255 4.94 1.62 11.55
C LEU A 255 4.23 2.35 12.69
N ARG A 256 3.11 1.80 13.18
CA ARG A 256 2.34 2.34 14.31
C ARG A 256 3.14 2.36 15.61
N VAL A 257 3.81 1.27 15.96
CA VAL A 257 4.70 1.21 17.14
C VAL A 257 5.80 2.25 17.06
N SER A 258 6.37 2.50 15.86
CA SER A 258 7.40 3.52 15.69
C SER A 258 6.91 4.93 16.03
N LYS A 259 5.65 5.25 15.72
CA LYS A 259 5.02 6.51 16.10
C LYS A 259 4.74 6.59 17.60
N HIS A 260 4.24 5.51 18.20
CA HIS A 260 3.93 5.43 19.64
C HIS A 260 5.16 5.42 20.55
N LEU A 261 6.36 5.10 20.02
CA LEU A 261 7.60 5.11 20.80
C LEU A 261 8.07 6.51 21.19
N HIS A 262 7.69 7.52 20.41
CA HIS A 262 8.08 8.91 20.66
C HIS A 262 6.97 9.63 21.43
N PRO A 263 7.32 10.49 22.40
CA PRO A 263 6.31 11.28 23.09
C PRO A 263 5.47 12.09 22.09
N PRO A 264 4.17 12.33 22.36
CA PRO A 264 3.28 13.07 21.46
C PRO A 264 3.79 14.48 21.13
N GLN A 265 4.64 15.06 21.96
CA GLN A 265 5.26 16.37 21.72
C GLN A 265 6.30 16.33 20.58
N HIS A 266 6.91 15.16 20.34
CA HIS A 266 7.94 14.97 19.32
C HIS A 266 7.39 14.37 18.02
N GLN A 267 6.39 13.49 18.10
CA GLN A 267 5.83 12.86 16.91
C GLN A 267 4.31 12.72 17.03
N LYS A 268 3.59 13.77 16.58
CA LYS A 268 2.13 13.75 16.51
C LYS A 268 1.68 12.94 15.29
N TRP A 269 0.58 12.21 15.46
CA TRP A 269 -0.20 11.68 14.36
C TRP A 269 -0.74 12.82 13.50
N LYS A 270 -0.57 12.69 12.19
CA LYS A 270 -1.11 13.59 11.17
C LYS A 270 -2.02 12.80 10.24
N SER A 271 -2.99 13.44 9.63
CA SER A 271 -3.92 12.78 8.70
C SER A 271 -3.19 12.15 7.50
N ASN A 272 -2.01 12.66 7.11
CA ASN A 272 -1.18 12.03 6.07
C ASN A 272 -0.46 10.76 6.55
N ASP A 273 -0.24 10.56 7.86
CA ASP A 273 0.37 9.33 8.37
C ASP A 273 -0.54 8.12 8.10
N PHE A 274 -1.85 8.33 7.95
CA PHE A 274 -2.80 7.29 7.52
C PHE A 274 -2.39 6.69 6.16
N ILE A 275 -1.99 7.54 5.22
CA ILE A 275 -1.60 7.11 3.87
C ILE A 275 -0.39 6.20 3.98
N ASP A 276 0.65 6.64 4.69
CA ASP A 276 1.89 5.87 4.89
C ASP A 276 1.62 4.50 5.55
N VAL A 277 0.82 4.49 6.62
CA VAL A 277 0.49 3.29 7.40
C VAL A 277 -0.37 2.30 6.61
N MET A 278 -1.16 2.79 5.65
CA MET A 278 -2.01 1.94 4.79
C MET A 278 -1.32 1.50 3.50
N GLN A 279 -0.46 2.33 2.92
CA GLN A 279 0.13 2.08 1.61
C GLN A 279 1.39 1.21 1.68
N LEU A 280 2.30 1.48 2.64
CA LEU A 280 3.60 0.82 2.73
C LEU A 280 3.55 -0.69 3.07
N PRO A 281 2.54 -1.21 3.79
CA PRO A 281 2.47 -2.63 4.12
C PRO A 281 2.55 -3.58 2.94
N VAL A 282 1.76 -3.35 1.88
CA VAL A 282 1.71 -4.26 0.72
C VAL A 282 3.04 -4.24 -0.04
N PRO A 283 3.60 -3.09 -0.45
CA PRO A 283 4.92 -3.05 -1.07
C PRO A 283 6.03 -3.65 -0.21
N THR A 284 6.01 -3.45 1.10
CA THR A 284 7.04 -4.01 1.99
C THR A 284 7.04 -5.53 2.00
N VAL A 285 5.87 -6.17 1.79
CA VAL A 285 5.75 -7.64 1.79
C VAL A 285 5.97 -8.24 0.40
N TYR A 286 5.61 -7.52 -0.67
CA TYR A 286 5.48 -8.12 -2.01
C TYR A 286 6.40 -7.52 -3.09
N CYS A 287 7.06 -6.40 -2.83
CA CYS A 287 8.04 -5.82 -3.77
C CYS A 287 9.46 -6.24 -3.39
N ASP A 288 10.35 -6.31 -4.38
CA ASP A 288 11.77 -6.56 -4.13
C ASP A 288 12.48 -5.33 -3.56
N LEU A 289 11.96 -4.13 -3.86
CA LEU A 289 12.51 -2.86 -3.40
C LEU A 289 11.42 -1.83 -3.08
N VAL A 290 11.59 -1.10 -1.98
CA VAL A 290 10.73 0.03 -1.58
C VAL A 290 11.60 1.26 -1.32
N PHE A 291 11.34 2.34 -2.06
CA PHE A 291 11.95 3.65 -1.85
C PHE A 291 10.99 4.59 -1.13
N THR A 292 11.15 4.65 0.20
CA THR A 292 10.31 5.42 1.15
C THR A 292 11.17 6.33 2.05
N GLU A 293 10.56 7.14 2.92
CA GLU A 293 11.28 8.05 3.81
C GLU A 293 12.18 7.30 4.80
N GLN A 294 13.29 7.94 5.18
CA GLN A 294 14.25 7.39 6.15
C GLN A 294 13.60 6.96 7.47
N GLN A 295 12.57 7.68 7.92
CA GLN A 295 11.86 7.33 9.15
C GLN A 295 11.18 5.95 9.05
N TRP A 296 10.65 5.59 7.88
CA TRP A 296 9.96 4.33 7.66
C TRP A 296 10.93 3.18 7.44
N VAL A 297 12.03 3.42 6.71
CA VAL A 297 13.14 2.46 6.64
C VAL A 297 13.64 2.11 8.04
N ARG A 298 13.87 3.11 8.89
CA ARG A 298 14.27 2.87 10.29
C ARG A 298 13.19 2.15 11.09
N ALA A 299 11.91 2.49 10.91
CA ALA A 299 10.81 1.84 11.63
C ALA A 299 10.74 0.33 11.34
N LEU A 300 10.98 -0.06 10.08
CA LEU A 300 10.84 -1.43 9.57
C LEU A 300 12.10 -2.29 9.80
N THR A 301 13.27 -1.66 9.98
CA THR A 301 14.56 -2.33 10.19
C THR A 301 15.10 -2.23 11.63
N ARG A 302 14.32 -1.62 12.54
CA ARG A 302 14.77 -1.34 13.92
C ARG A 302 14.95 -2.60 14.75
N ASP A 303 14.06 -3.57 14.61
CA ASP A 303 14.03 -4.75 15.46
C ASP A 303 15.15 -5.71 15.04
N LYS A 304 16.11 -5.98 15.93
CA LYS A 304 17.28 -6.79 15.57
C LYS A 304 16.92 -8.24 15.29
N ASP A 305 15.87 -8.75 15.94
CA ASP A 305 15.48 -10.15 15.87
C ASP A 305 14.32 -10.39 14.88
N ASP A 306 13.73 -9.32 14.34
CA ASP A 306 12.61 -9.37 13.38
C ASP A 306 12.65 -8.17 12.42
N LYS A 307 13.79 -8.01 11.73
CA LYS A 307 13.94 -6.99 10.69
C LYS A 307 13.04 -7.33 9.50
N LEU A 308 12.15 -6.40 9.14
CA LEU A 308 11.10 -6.70 8.17
C LEU A 308 11.59 -6.69 6.73
N ASP A 309 12.70 -6.01 6.43
CA ASP A 309 13.41 -6.10 5.15
C ASP A 309 13.99 -7.52 4.94
N GLU A 310 14.67 -8.07 5.96
CA GLU A 310 15.21 -9.44 5.90
C GLU A 310 14.09 -10.49 5.88
N ARG A 311 13.02 -10.29 6.66
CA ARG A 311 11.91 -11.24 6.77
C ARG A 311 11.14 -11.41 5.46
N PHE A 312 10.95 -10.33 4.71
CA PHE A 312 10.17 -10.34 3.48
C PHE A 312 11.03 -10.29 2.22
N ASP A 313 12.37 -10.35 2.36
CA ASP A 313 13.32 -10.24 1.26
C ASP A 313 13.14 -8.95 0.43
N THR A 314 12.86 -7.85 1.13
CA THR A 314 12.54 -6.55 0.53
C THR A 314 13.60 -5.52 0.84
N LYS A 315 14.29 -5.00 -0.17
CA LYS A 315 15.30 -3.93 0.01
C LYS A 315 14.62 -2.59 0.31
N LEU A 316 14.78 -2.08 1.53
CA LEU A 316 14.26 -0.77 1.94
C LEU A 316 15.31 0.33 1.80
N ILE A 317 15.01 1.36 1.00
CA ILE A 317 15.95 2.47 0.73
C ILE A 317 15.30 3.83 0.93
N PHE A 318 16.12 4.87 1.15
CA PHE A 318 15.65 6.24 1.36
C PHE A 318 16.51 7.30 0.65
N LYS A 319 17.51 6.89 -0.12
CA LYS A 319 18.33 7.79 -0.95
C LYS A 319 18.29 7.40 -2.43
N PRO A 320 18.27 8.37 -3.35
CA PRO A 320 18.28 8.10 -4.79
C PRO A 320 19.47 7.25 -5.26
N GLU A 321 20.65 7.41 -4.66
CA GLU A 321 21.85 6.67 -5.05
C GLU A 321 21.70 5.16 -4.77
N GLN A 322 21.00 4.81 -3.69
CA GLN A 322 20.70 3.41 -3.37
C GLN A 322 19.75 2.76 -4.38
N LEU A 323 18.91 3.56 -5.05
CA LEU A 323 18.04 3.08 -6.12
C LEU A 323 18.88 2.72 -7.35
N VAL A 324 19.85 3.58 -7.71
CA VAL A 324 20.79 3.31 -8.79
C VAL A 324 21.57 2.02 -8.52
N GLU A 325 22.17 1.90 -7.33
CA GLU A 325 22.92 0.70 -6.92
C GLU A 325 22.07 -0.57 -7.01
N ALA A 326 20.81 -0.52 -6.54
CA ALA A 326 19.92 -1.68 -6.57
C ALA A 326 19.55 -2.09 -8.00
N LEU A 327 19.26 -1.11 -8.86
CA LEU A 327 18.90 -1.38 -10.26
C LEU A 327 20.10 -1.91 -11.05
N VAL A 328 21.32 -1.40 -10.82
CA VAL A 328 22.55 -1.91 -11.43
C VAL A 328 22.84 -3.34 -10.96
N THR A 329 22.64 -3.65 -9.68
CA THR A 329 22.87 -5.01 -9.16
C THR A 329 21.86 -6.02 -9.73
N ALA A 330 20.65 -5.56 -10.04
CA ALA A 330 19.62 -6.37 -10.68
C ALA A 330 19.85 -6.54 -12.19
N SER A 331 20.82 -5.82 -12.77
CA SER A 331 21.21 -5.97 -14.17
C SER A 331 22.09 -7.21 -14.40
N PRO A 332 21.73 -8.09 -15.35
CA PRO A 332 22.52 -9.28 -15.67
C PRO A 332 23.88 -8.97 -16.28
#